data_AF-A0A2M7W295-F1
#
_entry.id   AF-A0A2M7W295-F1
#
_cell.length_a   1.000
_cell.length_b   1.000
_cell.length_c   1.000
_cell.angle_alpha   90.00
_cell.angle_beta   90.00
_cell.angle_gamma   90.00
#
_symmetry.space_group_name_H-M   'P 1'
#
loop_
_entity.id
_entity.type
_entity.pdbx_description
1 polymer ?
#
loop_
_entity_poly.entity_id
_entity_poly.type
_entity_poly.pdbx_seq_one_letter_code
_entity_poly.pdbx_strand_id
1 'polypeptide(L)'
;MYDTAFVTIYEKQKLKVYSYVLNKTKDPTLAEDITSETFVKFLKGLQENRDILAYAAAWLYRVASNLIIDQYRCAYYSKTTSESEEL
;
A
#
# COMPACT_ATOMS: atom_id res chain seq x y z
N MET A 1 -9.92 -12.05 -21.36
CA MET A 1 -9.97 -10.58 -21.56
C MET A 1 -10.59 -10.00 -20.29
N TYR A 2 -9.86 -9.19 -19.52
CA TYR A 2 -10.41 -8.58 -18.31
C TYR A 2 -11.55 -7.64 -18.69
N ASP A 3 -12.64 -7.69 -17.92
CA ASP A 3 -13.81 -6.84 -18.13
C ASP A 3 -13.40 -5.35 -18.03
N THR A 4 -13.76 -4.52 -19.00
CA THR A 4 -13.43 -3.10 -19.04
C THR A 4 -13.94 -2.36 -17.78
N ALA A 5 -15.03 -2.85 -17.19
CA ALA A 5 -15.56 -2.36 -15.92
C ALA A 5 -14.57 -2.58 -14.76
N PHE A 6 -13.91 -3.74 -14.73
CA PHE A 6 -12.91 -4.07 -13.70
C PHE A 6 -11.68 -3.16 -13.80
N VAL A 7 -11.17 -2.94 -15.03
CA VAL A 7 -10.01 -2.06 -15.26
C VAL A 7 -10.29 -0.64 -14.80
N THR A 8 -11.49 -0.11 -15.09
CA THR A 8 -11.89 1.25 -14.70
C THR A 8 -11.98 1.40 -13.18
N ILE A 9 -12.55 0.40 -12.48
CA ILE A 9 -12.62 0.38 -11.02
C ILE A 9 -11.20 0.31 -10.44
N TYR A 10 -10.35 -0.54 -11.01
CA TYR A 10 -8.96 -0.71 -10.59
C TYR A 10 -8.17 0.59 -10.66
N GLU A 11 -8.17 1.27 -11.81
CA GLU A 11 -7.46 2.55 -12.00
C GLU A 11 -7.95 3.62 -11.03
N LYS A 12 -9.27 3.70 -10.83
CA LYS A 12 -9.86 4.65 -9.87
C LYS A 12 -9.42 4.38 -8.44
N GLN A 13 -9.35 3.12 -8.03
CA GLN A 13 -8.88 2.78 -6.68
C GLN A 13 -7.37 3.00 -6.56
N LYS A 14 -6.60 2.69 -7.60
CA LYS A 14 -5.15 2.91 -7.64
C LYS A 14 -4.79 4.36 -7.38
N LEU A 15 -5.43 5.29 -8.10
CA LEU A 15 -5.23 6.73 -7.90
C LEU A 15 -5.58 7.19 -6.48
N LYS A 16 -6.67 6.66 -5.91
CA LYS A 16 -7.10 6.99 -4.54
C LYS A 16 -6.13 6.49 -3.48
N VAL A 17 -5.64 5.26 -3.62
CA VAL A 17 -4.65 4.68 -2.70
C VAL A 17 -3.33 5.44 -2.81
N TYR A 18 -2.85 5.69 -4.03
CA TYR A 18 -1.64 6.48 -4.25
C TYR A 18 -1.73 7.87 -3.62
N SER A 19 -2.84 8.58 -3.86
CA SER A 19 -3.06 9.91 -3.28
C SER A 19 -3.12 9.87 -1.76
N TYR A 20 -3.73 8.83 -1.18
CA TYR A 20 -3.77 8.63 0.27
C TYR A 20 -2.39 8.38 0.86
N VAL A 21 -1.61 7.49 0.26
CA VAL A 21 -0.26 7.15 0.72
C VAL A 21 0.65 8.36 0.57
N LEU A 22 0.67 9.03 -0.59
CA LEU A 22 1.47 10.23 -0.84
C LEU A 22 1.17 11.32 0.19
N ASN A 23 -0.10 11.50 0.56
CA ASN A 23 -0.47 12.47 1.58
C ASN A 23 0.07 12.13 2.98
N LYS A 24 0.32 10.85 3.28
CA LYS A 24 0.86 10.37 4.55
C LYS A 24 2.38 10.33 4.56
N THR A 25 3.00 9.83 3.51
CA THR A 25 4.45 9.64 3.42
C THR A 25 5.19 10.92 3.04
N LYS A 26 4.54 11.81 2.26
CA LYS A 26 5.15 12.98 1.62
C LYS A 26 6.35 12.63 0.72
N ASP A 27 6.43 11.37 0.30
CA ASP A 27 7.49 10.83 -0.55
C ASP A 27 6.83 10.11 -1.74
N PRO A 28 7.00 10.62 -2.98
CA PRO A 28 6.45 10.02 -4.19
C PRO A 28 6.95 8.60 -4.47
N THR A 29 8.25 8.34 -4.27
CA THR A 29 8.86 7.03 -4.50
C THR A 29 8.27 6.01 -3.54
N LEU A 30 8.21 6.38 -2.25
CA LEU A 30 7.62 5.52 -1.24
C LEU A 30 6.12 5.30 -1.47
N ALA A 31 5.42 6.32 -1.97
CA ALA A 31 4.02 6.20 -2.29
C ALA A 31 3.76 5.24 -3.46
N GLU A 32 4.62 5.23 -4.47
CA GLU A 32 4.55 4.30 -5.60
C GLU A 32 4.79 2.86 -5.14
N ASP A 33 5.82 2.64 -4.32
CA ASP A 33 6.17 1.32 -3.78
C ASP A 33 5.03 0.74 -2.93
N ILE A 34 4.57 1.49 -1.92
CA ILE A 34 3.49 1.04 -1.03
C ILE A 34 2.20 0.81 -1.81
N THR A 35 1.88 1.65 -2.79
CA THR A 35 0.71 1.45 -3.65
C THR A 35 0.84 0.14 -4.42
N SER A 36 1.97 -0.08 -5.08
CA SER A 36 2.23 -1.30 -5.84
C SER A 36 2.11 -2.55 -4.98
N GLU A 37 2.75 -2.56 -3.80
CA GLU A 37 2.68 -3.68 -2.86
C GLU A 37 1.25 -3.91 -2.35
N THR A 38 0.51 -2.84 -2.05
CA THR A 38 -0.90 -2.93 -1.64
C THR A 38 -1.75 -3.67 -2.67
N PHE A 39 -1.60 -3.34 -3.96
CA PHE A 39 -2.34 -4.00 -5.03
C PHE A 39 -1.88 -5.43 -5.30
N VAL A 40 -0.58 -5.74 -5.15
CA VAL A 40 -0.08 -7.12 -5.21
C VAL A 40 -0.75 -7.97 -4.12
N LYS A 41 -0.80 -7.49 -2.88
CA LYS A 41 -1.49 -8.20 -1.79
C LYS A 41 -2.98 -8.33 -2.05
N PHE A 42 -3.62 -7.29 -2.61
CA PHE A 42 -5.03 -7.32 -2.95
C PHE A 42 -5.35 -8.38 -4.00
N LEU A 43 -4.58 -8.44 -5.08
CA LEU A 43 -4.77 -9.43 -6.14
C LEU A 43 -4.56 -10.87 -5.63
N LYS A 44 -3.58 -11.09 -4.76
CA LYS A 44 -3.40 -12.38 -4.08
C LYS A 44 -4.60 -12.73 -3.20
N GLY A 45 -5.05 -11.80 -2.36
CA GLY A 45 -6.25 -11.98 -1.55
C GLY A 45 -7.49 -12.29 -2.37
N LEU A 46 -7.65 -11.65 -3.54
CA LEU A 46 -8.75 -11.92 -4.48
C LEU A 46 -8.69 -13.32 -5.12
N GLN A 47 -7.50 -13.91 -5.25
CA GLN A 47 -7.36 -15.29 -5.73
C GLN A 47 -7.82 -16.29 -4.65
N GLU A 48 -7.61 -15.97 -3.38
CA GLU A 48 -7.98 -16.81 -2.24
C GLU A 48 -9.45 -16.64 -1.83
N ASN A 49 -9.95 -15.40 -1.83
CA ASN A 49 -11.33 -15.08 -1.47
C ASN A 49 -11.87 -13.90 -2.30
N ARG A 50 -12.80 -14.20 -3.22
CA ARG A 50 -13.42 -13.18 -4.07
C ARG A 50 -14.36 -12.23 -3.32
N ASP A 51 -14.83 -12.59 -2.13
CA ASP A 51 -15.72 -11.74 -1.32
C ASP A 51 -15.05 -10.43 -0.90
N ILE A 52 -13.71 -10.38 -0.92
CA ILE A 52 -12.93 -9.16 -0.66
C ILE A 52 -13.28 -8.03 -1.64
N LEU A 53 -13.79 -8.34 -2.84
CA LEU A 53 -14.29 -7.31 -3.77
C LEU A 53 -15.38 -6.45 -3.15
N ALA A 54 -16.25 -7.01 -2.30
CA ALA A 54 -17.36 -6.28 -1.68
C ALA A 54 -16.87 -5.17 -0.72
N TYR A 55 -15.65 -5.29 -0.19
CA TYR A 55 -15.03 -4.35 0.73
C TYR A 55 -13.64 -3.89 0.27
N ALA A 56 -13.40 -3.90 -1.04
CA ALA A 56 -12.10 -3.63 -1.65
C ALA A 56 -11.47 -2.32 -1.19
N ALA A 57 -12.23 -1.23 -1.15
CA ALA A 57 -11.72 0.08 -0.72
C ALA A 57 -11.21 0.04 0.73
N ALA A 58 -12.01 -0.49 1.66
CA ALA A 58 -11.63 -0.58 3.07
C ALA A 58 -10.39 -1.48 3.26
N TRP A 59 -10.34 -2.59 2.53
CA TRP A 59 -9.20 -3.51 2.57
C TRP A 59 -7.91 -2.85 2.05
N LEU A 60 -7.98 -2.16 0.90
CA LEU A 60 -6.84 -1.45 0.31
C LEU A 60 -6.29 -0.38 1.27
N TYR A 61 -7.16 0.43 1.89
CA TYR A 61 -6.71 1.43 2.86
C TYR A 61 -6.09 0.80 4.10
N ARG A 62 -6.62 -0.33 4.58
CA ARG A 62 -6.06 -1.05 5.73
C ARG A 62 -4.65 -1.55 5.42
N VAL A 63 -4.46 -2.19 4.27
CA VAL A 63 -3.14 -2.71 3.87
C VAL A 63 -2.15 -1.57 3.64
N ALA A 64 -2.55 -0.51 2.93
CA ALA A 64 -1.69 0.66 2.73
C ALA A 64 -1.28 1.30 4.07
N SER A 65 -2.21 1.42 5.02
CA SER A 65 -1.91 1.97 6.36
C SER A 65 -0.91 1.09 7.12
N ASN A 66 -1.06 -0.22 7.06
CA ASN A 66 -0.13 -1.15 7.70
C ASN A 66 1.28 -1.04 7.10
N LEU A 67 1.40 -0.95 5.78
CA LEU A 67 2.67 -0.79 5.10
C LEU A 67 3.35 0.54 5.45
N ILE A 68 2.58 1.64 5.53
CA ILE A 68 3.11 2.94 5.97
C ILE A 68 3.70 2.83 7.38
N ILE A 69 2.97 2.21 8.31
CA ILE A 69 3.42 2.03 9.70
C ILE A 69 4.70 1.19 9.75
N ASP A 70 4.74 0.09 8.99
CA ASP A 70 5.90 -0.80 8.94
C ASP A 70 7.14 -0.06 8.45
N GLN A 71 6.99 0.77 7.42
CA GLN A 71 8.07 1.59 6.88
C GLN A 71 8.62 2.61 7.85
N TYR A 72 7.76 3.28 8.61
CA TYR A 72 8.22 4.18 9.67
C TYR A 72 8.87 3.43 10.83
N ARG A 73 8.43 2.21 11.15
CA ARG A 73 9.06 1.38 12.18
C ARG A 73 10.45 0.91 11.75
N CYS A 74 10.58 0.37 10.53
CA CYS A 74 11.87 -0.05 9.98
C CYS A 74 12.87 1.11 9.88
N ALA A 75 12.43 2.28 9.41
CA ALA A 75 13.26 3.48 9.35
C ALA A 75 13.71 3.97 10.74
N TYR A 76 12.85 3.84 11.75
CA TYR A 76 13.20 4.16 13.13
C TYR A 76 14.28 3.22 13.68
N TYR A 77 14.10 1.90 13.53
CA TYR A 77 15.07 0.91 14.00
C TYR A 77 16.42 1.02 13.27
N SER A 78 16.44 1.31 11.97
CA SER A 78 17.69 1.51 11.23
C SER A 78 18.47 2.74 11.70
N LYS A 79 17.78 3.80 12.15
CA LYS A 79 18.42 5.03 12.61
C LYS A 79 19.02 4.89 14.02
N THR A 80 18.36 4.14 14.91
CA THR A 80 18.86 3.92 16.27
C THR A 80 20.12 3.06 16.29
N THR A 81 20.29 2.12 15.35
CA THR A 81 21.50 1.28 15.29
C THR A 81 22.72 2.04 14.76
N SER A 82 22.54 2.98 13.83
CA SER A 82 23.62 3.83 13.34
C SER A 82 24.14 4.85 14.37
N GLU A 83 23.29 5.31 15.30
CA GLU A 83 23.72 6.23 16.38
C GLU A 83 24.50 5.50 17.50
N SER A 84 24.35 4.18 17.65
CA SER A 84 25.09 3.38 18.62
C SER A 84 26.47 2.90 18.15
N GLU A 85 26.78 3.01 16.85
CA GLU A 85 28.08 2.62 16.29
C GLU A 85 29.07 3.80 16.14
N GLU A 86 28.62 5.03 16.40
CA GLU A 86 29.46 6.26 16.39
C GLU A 86 29.93 6.72 17.80
N LEU A 87 29.69 5.93 18.85
CA LEU A 87 30.16 6.15 20.23
C LEU A 87 31.08 5.03 20.70
#